data_AF-A0A7G1I682-F1
#
_entry.id   AF-A0A7G1I682-F1
#
_cell.length_a   1.000
_cell.length_b   1.000
_cell.length_c   1.000
_cell.angle_alpha   90.00
_cell.angle_beta   90.00
_cell.angle_gamma   90.00
#
_symmetry.space_group_name_H-M   'P 1'
#
loop_
_entity.id
_entity.type
_entity.pdbx_description
1 polymer ?
#
loop_
_entity_poly.entity_id
_entity_poly.type
_entity_poly.pdbx_seq_one_letter_code
_entity_poly.pdbx_strand_id
1 'polypeptide(L)'
;MLRFDRFGHRGSIRFPTSMCGVTGIKPTWGRVSRYGIVELAASFDHVGPIARSAADAAVLLSAIAGFDVRDPMSSRTPVPDYAADLALSRVPGPVWTGRNCPVSTTTPHP
;
A
#
# COMPACT_ATOMS: atom_id res chain seq x y z
N MET A 1 -9.51 -7.74 -15.77
CA MET A 1 -10.71 -7.84 -14.90
C MET A 1 -10.23 -7.97 -13.46
N LEU A 2 -10.12 -6.85 -12.75
CA LEU A 2 -9.72 -6.83 -11.34
C LEU A 2 -10.83 -7.50 -10.54
N ARG A 3 -10.54 -8.67 -9.95
CA ARG A 3 -11.44 -9.33 -9.02
C ARG A 3 -11.61 -8.41 -7.82
N PHE A 4 -12.83 -7.89 -7.69
CA PHE A 4 -13.34 -7.13 -6.57
C PHE A 4 -13.58 -8.10 -5.39
N ASP A 5 -12.51 -8.74 -4.90
CA ASP A 5 -12.65 -9.69 -3.80
C ASP A 5 -12.89 -8.94 -2.48
N ARG A 6 -14.17 -8.96 -2.09
CA ARG A 6 -14.67 -9.04 -0.70
C ARG A 6 -14.31 -7.84 0.20
N PHE A 7 -15.17 -6.83 0.19
CA PHE A 7 -15.30 -5.86 1.30
C PHE A 7 -15.97 -6.54 2.51
N GLY A 8 -15.31 -7.51 3.14
CA GLY A 8 -15.75 -8.00 4.45
C GLY A 8 -15.42 -6.94 5.51
N HIS A 9 -16.41 -6.23 6.06
CA HIS A 9 -16.48 -5.37 7.27
C HIS A 9 -15.22 -4.56 7.73
N ARG A 10 -14.23 -4.41 6.86
CA ARG A 10 -12.83 -4.12 7.21
C ARG A 10 -12.18 -3.27 6.12
N GLY A 11 -12.85 -2.16 5.87
CA GLY A 11 -12.59 -1.26 4.76
C GLY A 11 -12.42 0.19 5.18
N SER A 12 -12.24 0.52 6.46
CA SER A 12 -12.16 1.92 6.95
C SER A 12 -11.03 2.75 6.31
N ILE A 13 -10.07 2.12 5.65
CA ILE A 13 -9.10 2.80 4.77
C ILE A 13 -9.55 2.69 3.31
N ARG A 14 -9.74 1.47 2.80
CA ARG A 14 -10.00 1.20 1.36
C ARG A 14 -11.34 1.75 0.83
N PHE A 15 -12.37 1.74 1.66
CA PHE A 15 -13.72 2.17 1.30
C PHE A 15 -13.80 3.69 1.14
N PRO A 16 -13.41 4.52 2.11
CA PRO A 16 -13.43 5.97 1.92
C PRO A 16 -12.47 6.41 0.80
N THR A 17 -11.32 5.75 0.63
CA THR A 17 -10.42 6.08 -0.48
C THR A 17 -11.04 5.80 -1.84
N SER A 18 -11.82 4.71 -1.97
CA SER A 18 -12.56 4.43 -3.20
C SER A 18 -13.67 5.44 -3.46
N MET A 19 -14.33 5.96 -2.43
CA MET A 19 -15.43 6.93 -2.57
C MET A 19 -14.92 8.34 -2.87
N CYS A 20 -13.77 8.72 -2.29
CA CYS A 20 -13.18 10.05 -2.48
C CYS A 20 -12.20 10.12 -3.67
N GLY A 21 -11.95 9.01 -4.37
CA GLY A 21 -11.01 8.97 -5.51
C GLY A 21 -9.55 9.22 -5.11
N VAL A 22 -9.16 8.84 -3.89
CA VAL A 22 -7.80 8.98 -3.38
C VAL A 22 -7.14 7.61 -3.18
N THR A 23 -5.83 7.58 -2.93
CA THR A 23 -5.09 6.34 -2.74
C THR A 23 -4.98 6.02 -1.26
N GLY A 24 -5.39 4.81 -0.85
CA GLY A 24 -5.28 4.34 0.54
C GLY A 24 -4.68 2.95 0.61
N ILE A 25 -3.68 2.78 1.49
CA ILE A 25 -2.99 1.50 1.66
C ILE A 25 -3.29 0.96 3.06
N LYS A 26 -3.83 -0.26 3.12
CA LYS A 26 -3.96 -1.03 4.37
C LYS A 26 -2.77 -1.99 4.47
N PRO A 27 -1.78 -1.76 5.35
CA PRO A 27 -0.60 -2.61 5.43
C PRO A 27 -0.90 -3.98 6.04
N THR A 28 0.13 -4.81 6.19
CA THR A 28 0.07 -6.05 6.98
C THR A 28 -0.22 -5.73 8.44
N TRP A 29 -1.00 -6.56 9.12
CA TRP A 29 -1.26 -6.41 10.55
C TRP A 29 0.06 -6.44 11.34
N GLY A 30 0.22 -5.53 12.30
CA GLY A 30 1.46 -5.32 13.05
C GLY A 30 2.55 -4.55 12.30
N ARG A 31 2.38 -4.13 11.04
CA ARG A 31 3.41 -3.36 10.29
C ARG A 31 3.61 -1.94 10.83
N VAL A 32 2.55 -1.34 11.37
CA VAL A 32 2.53 -0.01 11.98
C VAL A 32 2.14 -0.19 13.43
N SER A 33 2.88 0.45 14.34
CA SER A 33 2.59 0.44 15.77
C SER A 33 1.22 1.03 16.06
N ARG A 34 0.46 0.41 16.96
CA ARG A 34 -0.85 0.89 17.43
C ARG A 34 -0.76 1.60 18.77
N TYR A 35 0.45 1.77 19.30
CA TYR A 35 0.67 2.47 20.56
C TYR A 35 0.11 3.90 20.49
N GLY A 36 -0.85 4.22 21.37
CA GLY A 36 -1.53 5.52 21.42
C GLY A 36 -2.81 5.63 20.60
N ILE A 37 -3.25 4.57 19.93
CA ILE A 37 -4.53 4.54 19.19
C ILE A 37 -5.61 3.90 20.06
N VAL A 38 -6.82 4.48 20.04
CA VAL A 38 -7.99 3.87 20.68
C VAL A 38 -8.35 2.61 19.89
N GLU A 39 -8.15 1.45 20.51
CA GLU A 39 -8.44 0.16 19.90
C GLU A 39 -9.95 -0.04 19.78
N LEU A 40 -10.43 -0.32 18.56
CA LEU A 40 -11.79 -0.76 18.31
C LEU A 40 -11.87 -2.29 18.35
N ALA A 41 -10.85 -2.96 17.82
CA ALA A 41 -10.68 -4.40 17.89
C ALA A 41 -9.19 -4.74 17.72
N ALA A 42 -8.49 -5.06 18.81
CA ALA A 42 -7.03 -5.27 18.79
C ALA A 42 -6.55 -6.30 17.74
N SER A 43 -7.36 -7.35 17.54
CA SER A 43 -7.29 -8.38 16.48
C SER A 43 -7.03 -7.86 15.07
N PHE A 44 -7.54 -6.67 14.86
CA PHE A 44 -8.11 -6.24 13.63
C PHE A 44 -7.60 -4.82 13.38
N ASP A 45 -7.33 -3.94 14.32
CA ASP A 45 -6.96 -2.56 13.97
C ASP A 45 -5.70 -2.47 13.09
N HIS A 46 -5.84 -1.77 11.96
CA HIS A 46 -4.77 -1.53 10.99
C HIS A 46 -4.67 -0.03 10.78
N VAL A 47 -3.44 0.47 10.86
CA VAL A 47 -3.10 1.87 10.60
C VAL A 47 -2.42 1.93 9.24
N GLY A 48 -2.86 2.83 8.38
CA GLY A 48 -2.28 2.98 7.04
C GLY A 48 -2.58 4.35 6.46
N PRO A 49 -1.70 4.85 5.58
CA PRO A 49 -1.83 6.20 5.06
C PRO A 49 -2.90 6.30 3.96
N ILE A 50 -3.51 7.48 3.89
CA ILE A 50 -4.37 7.94 2.80
C ILE A 50 -3.68 9.15 2.18
N ALA A 51 -3.43 9.11 0.87
CA ALA A 51 -2.73 10.16 0.15
C ALA A 51 -3.31 10.36 -1.25
N ARG A 52 -2.88 11.44 -1.92
CA ARG A 52 -3.32 11.77 -3.29
C ARG A 52 -2.68 10.89 -4.36
N SER A 53 -1.50 10.33 -4.08
CA SER A 53 -0.78 9.45 -4.99
C SER A 53 -0.24 8.21 -4.29
N ALA A 54 0.05 7.16 -5.05
CA ALA A 54 0.70 5.95 -4.54
C ALA A 54 2.11 6.23 -4.00
N ALA A 55 2.85 7.16 -4.63
CA ALA A 55 4.17 7.57 -4.18
C ALA A 55 4.12 8.23 -2.80
N ASP A 56 3.18 9.16 -2.59
CA ASP A 56 3.00 9.82 -1.29
C ASP A 56 2.58 8.80 -0.22
N ALA A 57 1.70 7.86 -0.57
CA ALA A 57 1.29 6.80 0.34
C ALA A 57 2.46 5.88 0.75
N ALA A 58 3.39 5.59 -0.16
CA ALA A 58 4.58 4.80 0.15
C ALA A 58 5.60 5.55 1.01
N VAL A 59 5.81 6.84 0.76
CA VAL A 59 6.69 7.67 1.62
C VAL A 59 6.12 7.75 3.02
N LEU A 60 4.81 8.03 3.15
CA LEU A 60 4.14 8.06 4.44
C LEU A 60 4.18 6.68 5.13
N LEU A 61 3.96 5.60 4.39
CA LEU A 61 4.03 4.25 4.95
C LEU A 61 5.45 3.93 5.43
N SER A 62 6.48 4.34 4.69
CA SER A 62 7.88 4.15 5.09
C SER A 62 8.22 4.90 6.37
N ALA A 63 7.65 6.08 6.57
CA ALA A 63 7.87 6.91 7.75
C ALA A 63 7.19 6.36 9.02
N ILE A 64 6.02 5.73 8.89
CA ILE A 64 5.24 5.22 10.03
C ILE A 64 5.39 3.72 10.28
N ALA A 65 5.84 2.95 9.28
CA ALA A 65 6.07 1.53 9.43
C ALA A 65 7.33 1.31 10.27
N GLY A 66 7.28 0.32 11.15
CA GLY A 66 8.40 0.02 12.03
C GLY A 66 7.99 -0.79 13.23
N PHE A 67 8.97 -1.50 13.78
CA PHE A 67 8.82 -2.17 15.06
C PHE A 67 8.81 -1.13 16.19
N ASP A 68 7.81 -1.21 17.08
CA ASP A 68 7.75 -0.40 18.29
C ASP A 68 7.78 -1.32 19.51
N VAL A 69 8.70 -1.06 20.44
CA VAL A 69 8.86 -1.81 21.70
C VAL A 69 7.62 -1.68 22.59
N ARG A 70 6.85 -0.60 22.44
CA ARG A 70 5.67 -0.31 23.26
C ARG A 70 4.40 -0.98 22.74
N ASP A 71 4.42 -1.58 21.55
CA ASP A 71 3.33 -2.39 21.00
C ASP A 71 3.77 -3.86 20.92
N PRO A 72 3.29 -4.73 21.83
CA PRO A 72 3.63 -6.15 21.84
C PRO A 72 3.28 -6.89 20.55
N MET A 73 2.33 -6.37 19.76
CA MET A 73 1.84 -6.98 18.53
C MET A 73 2.53 -6.42 17.27
N SER A 74 3.48 -5.50 17.44
CA SER A 74 4.25 -4.94 16.34
C SER A 74 5.17 -5.98 15.71
N SER A 75 5.21 -6.01 14.38
CA SER A 75 6.02 -6.95 13.62
C SER A 75 7.48 -6.54 13.66
N ARG A 76 8.36 -7.50 13.98
CA ARG A 76 9.83 -7.33 13.90
C ARG A 76 10.38 -7.43 12.48
N THR A 77 9.51 -7.61 11.47
CA THR A 77 9.94 -7.68 10.08
C THR A 77 10.52 -6.34 9.65
N PRO A 78 11.73 -6.30 9.05
CA PRO A 78 12.29 -5.05 8.55
C PRO A 78 11.32 -4.39 7.57
N VAL A 79 11.29 -3.07 7.62
CA VAL A 79 10.45 -2.25 6.74
C VAL A 79 11.16 -2.17 5.39
N PRO A 80 10.56 -2.68 4.30
CA PRO A 80 11.12 -2.51 2.97
C PRO A 80 10.99 -1.05 2.52
N ASP A 81 11.89 -0.61 1.64
CA ASP A 81 11.83 0.72 1.05
C ASP A 81 10.71 0.78 0.00
N TYR A 82 9.51 1.16 0.45
CA TYR A 82 8.33 1.24 -0.40
C TYR A 82 8.47 2.30 -1.52
N ALA A 83 9.27 3.33 -1.31
CA ALA A 83 9.47 4.38 -2.30
C ALA A 83 10.40 3.89 -3.43
N ALA A 84 11.47 3.17 -3.08
CA ALA A 84 12.34 2.54 -4.07
C ALA A 84 11.60 1.47 -4.90
N ASP A 85 10.78 0.63 -4.25
CA ASP A 85 9.98 -0.38 -4.95
C ASP A 85 8.99 0.24 -5.95
N LEU A 86 8.36 1.36 -5.60
CA LEU A 86 7.48 2.09 -6.53
C LEU A 86 8.23 2.73 -7.70
N ALA A 87 9.47 3.17 -7.48
CA ALA A 87 10.30 3.70 -8.56
C ALA A 87 10.67 2.59 -9.56
N LEU A 88 10.95 1.37 -9.08
CA LEU A 88 11.19 0.18 -9.91
C LEU A 88 9.91 -0.28 -10.64
N SER A 89 8.74 -0.12 -10.01
CA SER A 89 7.45 -0.46 -10.63
C SER A 89 6.91 0.61 -11.57
N ARG A 90 7.63 1.72 -11.83
CA ARG A 90 7.35 2.59 -12.98
C ARG A 90 7.71 1.81 -14.25
N VAL A 91 6.92 0.80 -14.56
CA VAL A 91 6.84 0.24 -15.89
C VAL A 91 6.56 1.43 -16.81
N PRO A 92 7.41 1.68 -17.83
CA PRO A 92 7.09 2.67 -18.85
C PRO A 92 5.66 2.40 -19.29
N GLY A 93 4.77 3.37 -19.09
CA GLY A 93 3.37 3.21 -19.50
C GLY A 93 3.36 2.74 -20.96
N PRO A 94 2.46 1.83 -21.34
CA PRO A 94 2.40 1.42 -22.73
C PRO A 94 2.25 2.66 -23.60
N VAL A 95 3.23 2.91 -24.48
CA VAL A 95 3.14 4.00 -25.43
C VAL A 95 1.99 3.64 -26.36
N TRP A 96 0.84 4.26 -26.15
CA TRP A 96 -0.33 4.08 -26.99
C TRP A 96 -0.11 4.81 -28.32
N THR A 97 0.68 4.22 -29.21
CA THR A 97 0.86 4.71 -30.58
C THR A 97 -0.35 4.32 -31.44
N GLY A 98 -1.52 4.92 -31.19
CA GLY A 98 -2.65 5.02 -32.12
C GLY A 98 -3.26 3.75 -32.75
N ARG A 99 -2.75 2.54 -32.46
CA ARG A 99 -3.26 1.25 -32.92
C ARG A 99 -3.00 0.23 -31.83
N ASN A 100 -4.07 -0.26 -31.24
CA ASN A 100 -4.12 -1.24 -30.15
C ASN A 100 -2.97 -2.27 -30.18
N CYS A 101 -2.09 -2.21 -29.17
CA CYS A 101 -1.41 -3.31 -28.45
C CYS A 101 -0.17 -2.76 -27.74
N PRO A 102 0.01 -2.98 -26.42
CA PRO A 102 1.27 -2.66 -25.77
C PRO A 102 2.34 -3.67 -26.23
N VAL A 103 3.32 -3.22 -27.02
CA VAL A 103 4.51 -4.02 -27.32
C VAL A 103 5.26 -4.23 -26.01
N SER A 104 5.26 -5.46 -25.51
CA SER A 104 6.15 -5.87 -24.42
C SER A 104 7.58 -5.62 -24.89
N THR A 105 8.26 -4.66 -24.27
CA THR A 105 9.71 -4.48 -24.39
C THR A 105 10.36 -5.62 -23.60
N THR A 106 10.44 -6.80 -24.21
CA THR A 106 11.24 -7.89 -23.69
C THR A 106 12.70 -7.47 -23.86
N THR A 107 13.36 -7.12 -22.76
CA THR A 107 14.82 -7.04 -22.66
C THR A 107 15.41 -8.35 -23.18
N PRO A 108 16.43 -8.34 -24.07
CA PRO A 108 17.19 -9.53 -24.35
C PRO A 108 18.00 -9.88 -23.09
N HIS A 109 17.69 -11.01 -22.48
CA HIS A 109 18.60 -11.66 -21.53
C HIS A 109 19.73 -12.33 -22.32
N PRO A 110 20.99 -12.23 -21.86
CA PRO A 110 22.14 -12.87 -22.51
C PRO A 110 22.09 -14.40 -22.45
#